data_AF-A0A970HZR5-F1
#
_entry.id   AF-A0A970HZR5-F1
#
_cell.length_a   1.000
_cell.length_b   1.000
_cell.length_c   1.000
_cell.angle_alpha   90.00
_cell.angle_beta   90.00
_cell.angle_gamma   90.00
#
_symmetry.space_group_name_H-M   'P 1'
#
loop_
_entity.id
_entity.type
_entity.pdbx_description
1 polymer ?
#
loop_
_entity_poly.entity_id
_entity_poly.type
_entity_poly.pdbx_seq_one_letter_code
_entity_poly.pdbx_strand_id
1 'polypeptide(L)'
;MNPEQRRPLRRVAIVGGAWTRRLAPYDDPSWEIWAFSSLKVRTPRITRWFEMHAPGDLRSQLRRDTRKRYSYGKYVLFLQELSCPVYMQEAYAWVPGSVRYPLEEAVAAFGRCFTSTASYMIALAILEGASELGLWGIHLTHRTVYARQRPGVEYLLALARRHGVRITLPRSSPLRIPAEPKPVRTRVLYGYDWQHPGAWWRKGVTARRPVSRTTRRRPTGRRRRALAG
;
A
#
# COMPACT_ATOMS: atom_id res chain seq x y z
N MET A 1 -7.94 26.22 -34.85
CA MET A 1 -7.64 25.71 -33.49
C MET A 1 -7.06 24.31 -33.61
N ASN A 2 -5.87 24.08 -33.06
CA ASN A 2 -5.05 22.89 -33.31
C ASN A 2 -5.62 21.66 -32.56
N PRO A 3 -5.93 20.54 -33.24
CA PRO A 3 -6.43 19.35 -32.57
C PRO A 3 -5.30 18.64 -31.82
N GLU A 4 -5.52 18.36 -30.54
CA GLU A 4 -4.78 17.40 -29.73
C GLU A 4 -3.24 17.49 -29.79
N GLN A 5 -2.64 18.36 -28.96
CA GLN A 5 -1.36 18.00 -28.35
C GLN A 5 -1.60 16.76 -27.48
N ARG A 6 -1.54 15.57 -28.10
CA ARG A 6 -1.59 14.30 -27.39
C ARG A 6 -0.44 14.31 -26.40
N ARG A 7 -0.75 14.44 -25.12
CA ARG A 7 0.22 14.13 -24.05
C ARG A 7 0.80 12.76 -24.38
N PRO A 8 2.13 12.56 -24.28
CA PRO A 8 2.72 11.26 -24.53
C PRO A 8 1.98 10.21 -23.70
N LEU A 9 1.59 9.12 -24.37
CA LEU A 9 0.83 8.03 -23.78
C LEU A 9 1.56 7.52 -22.54
N ARG A 10 0.98 7.73 -21.35
CA ARG A 10 1.60 7.28 -20.08
C ARG A 10 1.52 5.76 -20.00
N ARG A 11 2.67 5.08 -19.95
CA ARG A 11 2.77 3.63 -19.73
C ARG A 11 3.38 3.39 -18.36
N VAL A 12 2.70 2.62 -17.51
CA VAL A 12 3.10 2.43 -16.10
C VAL A 12 3.39 0.97 -15.82
N ALA A 13 4.61 0.69 -15.35
CA ALA A 13 5.03 -0.63 -14.88
C ALA A 13 5.04 -0.69 -13.35
N ILE A 14 4.11 -1.44 -12.77
CA ILE A 14 4.08 -1.74 -11.34
C ILE A 14 4.97 -2.95 -11.06
N VAL A 15 5.98 -2.76 -10.20
CA VAL A 15 7.00 -3.76 -9.89
C VAL A 15 6.98 -4.13 -8.40
N GLY A 16 6.68 -5.40 -8.13
CA GLY A 16 6.69 -6.00 -6.80
C GLY A 16 7.91 -6.88 -6.50
N GLY A 17 7.77 -7.75 -5.49
CA GLY A 17 8.86 -8.59 -4.98
C GLY A 17 8.98 -9.98 -5.61
N ALA A 18 7.97 -10.47 -6.34
CA ALA A 18 8.00 -11.82 -6.91
C ALA A 18 8.89 -11.90 -8.17
N TRP A 19 9.27 -13.12 -8.56
CA TRP A 19 10.32 -13.35 -9.56
C TRP A 19 10.09 -12.69 -10.91
N THR A 20 8.82 -12.53 -11.33
CA THR A 20 8.48 -11.92 -12.62
C THR A 20 8.92 -10.48 -12.74
N ARG A 21 9.30 -9.82 -11.64
CA ARG A 21 9.95 -8.50 -11.65
C ARG A 21 11.16 -8.40 -12.56
N ARG A 22 11.86 -9.51 -12.83
CA ARG A 22 13.04 -9.54 -13.73
C ARG A 22 12.68 -9.31 -15.19
N LEU A 23 11.39 -9.44 -15.53
CA LEU A 23 10.85 -9.25 -16.87
C LEU A 23 10.23 -7.85 -17.05
N ALA A 24 10.32 -6.98 -16.03
CA ALA A 24 9.80 -5.63 -16.14
C ALA A 24 10.64 -4.81 -17.13
N PRO A 25 10.04 -3.81 -17.83
CA PRO A 25 10.69 -3.08 -18.91
C PRO A 25 11.63 -1.98 -18.38
N TYR A 26 12.64 -2.35 -17.59
CA TYR A 26 13.55 -1.38 -16.98
C TYR A 26 14.32 -0.57 -18.01
N ASP A 27 14.64 -1.15 -19.17
CA ASP A 27 15.45 -0.48 -20.20
C ASP A 27 14.61 0.30 -21.22
N ASP A 28 13.27 0.20 -21.18
CA ASP A 28 12.37 0.95 -22.06
C ASP A 28 11.94 2.27 -21.38
N PRO A 29 12.46 3.44 -21.82
CA PRO A 29 12.17 4.72 -21.19
C PRO A 29 10.73 5.19 -21.41
N SER A 30 9.98 4.57 -22.33
CA SER A 30 8.54 4.88 -22.51
C SER A 30 7.68 4.41 -21.34
N TRP A 31 8.22 3.55 -20.46
CA TRP A 31 7.57 3.11 -19.24
C TRP A 31 8.08 3.88 -18.03
N GLU A 32 7.14 4.39 -17.23
CA GLU A 32 7.39 4.68 -15.83
C GLU A 32 7.53 3.38 -15.03
N ILE A 33 8.48 3.32 -14.08
CA ILE A 33 8.67 2.17 -13.19
C ILE A 33 8.26 2.54 -11.77
N TRP A 34 7.09 2.06 -11.37
CA TRP A 34 6.54 2.28 -10.04
C TRP A 34 6.83 1.06 -9.17
N ALA A 35 7.49 1.25 -8.04
CA ALA A 35 7.92 0.16 -7.16
C ALA A 35 7.53 0.39 -5.70
N PHE A 36 7.59 -0.66 -4.89
CA PHE A 36 7.30 -0.62 -3.46
C PHE A 36 7.98 -1.77 -2.71
N SER A 37 7.88 -1.69 -1.38
CA SER A 37 8.24 -2.71 -0.37
C SER A 37 9.59 -2.50 0.31
N SER A 38 9.64 -2.79 1.61
CA SER A 38 10.86 -2.83 2.42
C SER A 38 11.79 -4.02 2.14
N LEU A 39 11.62 -4.73 1.02
CA LEU A 39 12.44 -5.86 0.63
C LEU A 39 13.79 -5.39 0.11
N LYS A 40 14.86 -6.12 0.47
CA LYS A 40 16.22 -5.89 -0.04
C LYS A 40 16.37 -6.48 -1.45
N VAL A 41 15.64 -5.91 -2.41
CA VAL A 41 15.69 -6.36 -3.81
C VAL A 41 16.00 -5.15 -4.69
N ARG A 42 17.12 -5.23 -5.42
CA ARG A 42 17.55 -4.17 -6.34
C ARG A 42 16.50 -3.96 -7.43
N THR A 43 16.08 -2.72 -7.61
CA THR A 43 15.19 -2.27 -8.69
C THR A 43 16.01 -1.37 -9.61
N PRO A 44 16.42 -1.82 -10.81
CA PRO A 44 17.39 -1.12 -11.65
C PRO A 44 17.03 0.32 -11.99
N ARG A 45 15.73 0.59 -12.22
CA ARG A 45 15.18 1.92 -12.48
C ARG A 45 13.91 2.09 -11.69
N ILE A 46 13.72 3.28 -11.11
CA ILE A 46 12.53 3.66 -10.35
C ILE A 46 12.16 5.08 -10.78
N THR A 47 10.91 5.28 -11.19
CA THR A 47 10.38 6.62 -11.46
C THR A 47 9.48 7.12 -10.34
N ARG A 48 8.83 6.21 -9.59
CA ARG A 48 8.04 6.51 -8.39
C ARG A 48 8.11 5.36 -7.39
N TRP A 49 8.14 5.68 -6.10
CA TRP A 49 8.10 4.70 -5.02
C TRP A 49 6.83 4.84 -4.19
N PHE A 50 6.34 3.73 -3.62
CA PHE A 50 5.11 3.72 -2.82
C PHE A 50 5.34 3.05 -1.47
N GLU A 51 4.99 3.75 -0.40
CA GLU A 51 4.94 3.23 0.96
C GLU A 51 3.63 3.63 1.64
N MET A 52 2.66 2.71 1.60
CA MET A 52 1.29 2.97 2.05
C MET A 52 1.08 2.68 3.54
N HIS A 53 2.09 2.18 4.26
CA HIS A 53 1.98 1.97 5.71
C HIS A 53 2.35 3.25 6.47
N ALA A 54 1.61 3.53 7.54
CA ALA A 54 1.93 4.62 8.44
C ALA A 54 3.31 4.40 9.09
N PRO A 55 4.07 5.46 9.43
CA PRO A 55 5.39 5.33 10.07
C PRO A 55 5.38 4.49 11.35
N GLY A 56 4.32 4.61 12.17
CA GLY A 56 4.13 3.80 13.37
C GLY A 56 3.97 2.31 13.06
N ASP A 57 3.25 1.97 11.99
CA ASP A 57 3.11 0.59 11.54
C ASP A 57 4.44 0.05 11.01
N LEU A 58 5.14 0.80 10.16
CA LEU A 58 6.47 0.44 9.65
C LEU A 58 7.47 0.17 10.77
N ARG A 59 7.53 1.03 11.78
CA ARG A 59 8.42 0.87 12.93
C ARG A 59 8.15 -0.44 13.67
N SER A 60 6.88 -0.81 13.79
CA SER A 60 6.47 -2.06 14.43
C SER A 60 6.68 -3.31 13.55
N GLN A 61 6.67 -3.17 12.22
CA GLN A 61 6.90 -4.26 11.26
C GLN A 61 8.39 -4.53 11.02
N LEU A 62 9.22 -3.48 10.99
CA LEU A 62 10.63 -3.53 10.61
C LEU A 62 11.54 -3.41 11.83
N ARG A 63 11.21 -4.13 12.91
CA ARG A 63 11.93 -4.05 14.19
C ARG A 63 13.39 -4.52 14.11
N ARG A 64 13.70 -5.40 13.17
CA ARG A 64 15.03 -6.00 13.00
C ARG A 64 15.41 -6.03 11.54
N ASP A 65 16.71 -5.90 11.30
CA ASP A 65 17.27 -6.10 9.97
C ASP A 65 17.33 -7.61 9.69
N THR A 66 16.97 -8.02 8.48
CA THR A 66 16.99 -9.43 8.07
C THR A 66 17.68 -9.56 6.72
N ARG A 67 17.95 -10.80 6.30
CA ARG A 67 18.48 -11.06 4.94
C ARG A 67 17.54 -10.55 3.85
N LYS A 68 16.21 -10.58 4.06
CA LYS A 68 15.21 -10.24 3.04
C LYS A 68 14.68 -8.81 3.14
N ARG A 69 14.73 -8.19 4.33
CA ARG A 69 14.09 -6.89 4.61
C ARG A 69 14.97 -6.00 5.47
N TYR A 70 14.89 -4.70 5.21
CA TYR A 70 15.52 -3.66 6.03
C TYR A 70 14.89 -3.58 7.43
N SER A 71 15.67 -3.14 8.42
CA SER A 71 15.13 -2.55 9.64
C SER A 71 14.49 -1.19 9.34
N TYR A 72 13.67 -0.66 10.25
CA TYR A 72 13.00 0.63 10.09
C TYR A 72 13.98 1.75 9.76
N GLY A 73 15.06 1.89 10.54
CA GLY A 73 16.07 2.93 10.31
C GLY A 73 16.72 2.82 8.92
N LYS A 74 17.15 1.60 8.52
CA LYS A 74 17.75 1.39 7.19
C LYS A 74 16.76 1.61 6.05
N TYR A 75 15.48 1.30 6.27
CA TYR A 75 14.45 1.54 5.27
C TYR A 75 14.15 3.03 5.12
N VAL A 76 14.12 3.78 6.22
CA VAL A 76 13.97 5.25 6.19
C VAL A 76 15.12 5.89 5.41
N LEU A 77 16.38 5.48 5.67
CA LEU A 77 17.53 5.96 4.90
C LEU A 77 17.37 5.68 3.41
N PHE A 78 16.97 4.45 3.05
CA PHE A 78 16.65 4.11 1.66
C PHE A 78 15.58 5.04 1.06
N LEU A 79 14.50 5.34 1.78
CA LEU A 79 13.46 6.25 1.29
C LEU A 79 13.97 7.69 1.10
N GLN A 80 14.88 8.15 1.96
CA GLN A 80 15.49 9.48 1.90
C GLN A 80 16.45 9.62 0.70
N GLU A 81 17.11 8.53 0.31
CA GLU A 81 18.09 8.49 -0.78
C GLU A 81 17.44 8.39 -2.19
N LEU A 82 16.14 8.11 -2.27
CA LEU A 82 15.43 8.04 -3.55
C LEU A 82 15.35 9.42 -4.21
N SER A 83 15.80 9.51 -5.46
CA SER A 83 15.73 10.73 -6.30
C SER A 83 14.37 10.92 -6.98
N CYS A 84 13.33 10.19 -6.57
CA CYS A 84 12.02 10.17 -7.20
C CYS A 84 10.90 10.37 -6.17
N PRO A 85 9.67 10.73 -6.59
CA PRO A 85 8.55 10.86 -5.68
C PRO A 85 8.25 9.57 -4.90
N VAL A 86 8.06 9.72 -3.59
CA VAL A 86 7.73 8.66 -2.65
C VAL A 86 6.30 8.87 -2.15
N TYR A 87 5.34 8.16 -2.74
CA TYR A 87 3.94 8.25 -2.33
C TYR A 87 3.76 7.61 -0.95
N MET A 88 3.18 8.36 -0.03
CA MET A 88 2.92 7.97 1.36
C MET A 88 1.54 8.44 1.81
N GLN A 89 1.12 8.09 3.03
CA GLN A 89 -0.17 8.55 3.57
C GLN A 89 -0.22 10.07 3.77
N GLU A 90 0.91 10.68 4.09
CA GLU A 90 1.10 12.12 4.22
C GLU A 90 2.44 12.51 3.59
N ALA A 91 2.65 13.79 3.32
CA ALA A 91 3.99 14.32 3.10
C ALA A 91 4.72 14.40 4.45
N TYR A 92 5.94 13.86 4.50
CA TYR A 92 6.77 13.79 5.69
C TYR A 92 8.06 14.56 5.47
N ALA A 93 8.33 15.59 6.27
CA ALA A 93 9.55 16.39 6.16
C ALA A 93 10.86 15.58 6.24
N TRP A 94 10.83 14.42 6.93
CA TRP A 94 11.97 13.52 7.03
C TRP A 94 12.17 12.60 5.81
N VAL A 95 11.28 12.61 4.82
CA VAL A 95 11.47 11.99 3.51
C VAL A 95 11.32 13.10 2.46
N PRO A 96 12.42 13.71 1.99
CA PRO A 96 12.35 14.89 1.12
C PRO A 96 11.49 14.70 -0.13
N GLY A 97 11.54 13.51 -0.75
CA GLY A 97 10.73 13.18 -1.93
C GLY A 97 9.30 12.74 -1.63
N SER A 98 8.83 12.79 -0.37
CA SER A 98 7.50 12.27 -0.04
C SER A 98 6.35 13.12 -0.56
N VAL A 99 5.34 12.44 -1.11
CA VAL A 99 4.13 13.04 -1.64
C VAL A 99 2.93 12.34 -1.00
N ARG A 100 1.95 13.13 -0.54
CA ARG A 100 0.68 12.58 -0.05
C ARG A 100 -0.05 11.87 -1.19
N TYR A 101 -0.42 10.62 -0.97
CA TYR A 101 -1.25 9.87 -1.89
C TYR A 101 -2.69 10.44 -1.91
N PRO A 102 -3.32 10.62 -3.10
CA PRO A 102 -4.66 11.19 -3.22
C PRO A 102 -5.73 10.14 -2.84
N LEU A 103 -5.80 9.80 -1.55
CA LEU A 103 -6.67 8.72 -1.07
C LEU A 103 -8.15 9.04 -1.31
N GLU A 104 -8.55 10.28 -1.02
CA GLU A 104 -9.93 10.73 -1.12
C GLU A 104 -10.45 10.59 -2.56
N GLU A 105 -9.67 11.04 -3.54
CA GLU A 105 -9.97 10.92 -4.97
C GLU A 105 -10.04 9.45 -5.41
N ALA A 106 -9.08 8.63 -4.98
CA ALA A 106 -9.05 7.22 -5.32
C ALA A 106 -10.25 6.45 -4.74
N VAL A 107 -10.66 6.77 -3.50
CA VAL A 107 -11.84 6.19 -2.86
C VAL A 107 -13.12 6.67 -3.54
N ALA A 108 -13.22 7.94 -3.91
CA ALA A 108 -14.36 8.47 -4.63
C ALA A 108 -14.53 7.80 -6.01
N ALA A 109 -13.43 7.60 -6.74
CA ALA A 109 -13.45 7.01 -8.08
C ALA A 109 -13.71 5.50 -8.09
N PHE A 110 -13.11 4.74 -7.17
CA PHE A 110 -13.09 3.27 -7.26
C PHE A 110 -13.80 2.56 -6.11
N GLY A 111 -14.24 3.31 -5.10
CA GLY A 111 -14.75 2.77 -3.84
C GLY A 111 -13.65 2.20 -2.95
N ARG A 112 -14.04 1.76 -1.74
CA ARG A 112 -13.11 1.16 -0.75
C ARG A 112 -12.69 -0.26 -1.16
N CYS A 113 -11.82 -0.38 -2.16
CA CYS A 113 -11.33 -1.66 -2.71
C CYS A 113 -9.83 -1.91 -2.45
N PHE A 114 -9.17 -1.03 -1.69
CA PHE A 114 -7.72 -1.02 -1.53
C PHE A 114 -7.21 -2.05 -0.51
N THR A 115 -6.77 -3.18 -1.01
CA THR A 115 -6.33 -4.34 -0.22
C THR A 115 -4.81 -4.55 -0.22
N SER A 116 -4.04 -3.78 -0.98
CA SER A 116 -2.57 -3.82 -1.01
C SER A 116 -1.94 -2.52 -1.50
N THR A 117 -0.63 -2.35 -1.36
CA THR A 117 0.10 -1.23 -2.01
C THR A 117 -0.14 -1.21 -3.53
N ALA A 118 -0.16 -2.38 -4.18
CA ALA A 118 -0.40 -2.47 -5.61
C ALA A 118 -1.78 -1.93 -6.03
N SER A 119 -2.83 -2.10 -5.21
CA SER A 119 -4.15 -1.51 -5.53
C SER A 119 -4.12 0.02 -5.55
N TYR A 120 -3.34 0.67 -4.68
CA TYR A 120 -3.18 2.13 -4.72
C TYR A 120 -2.43 2.59 -5.98
N MET A 121 -1.40 1.85 -6.38
CA MET A 121 -0.64 2.14 -7.59
C MET A 121 -1.50 1.99 -8.86
N ILE A 122 -2.34 0.96 -8.94
CA ILE A 122 -3.26 0.78 -10.09
C ILE A 122 -4.26 1.93 -10.15
N ALA A 123 -4.88 2.28 -9.02
CA ALA A 123 -5.85 3.37 -8.97
C ALA A 123 -5.23 4.71 -9.38
N LEU A 124 -4.03 5.03 -8.90
CA LEU A 124 -3.34 6.26 -9.28
C LEU A 124 -3.01 6.27 -10.78
N ALA A 125 -2.57 5.13 -11.34
CA ALA A 125 -2.32 5.04 -12.78
C ALA A 125 -3.58 5.32 -13.61
N ILE A 126 -4.75 4.84 -13.17
CA ILE A 126 -6.03 5.12 -13.83
C ILE A 126 -6.40 6.61 -13.70
N LEU A 127 -6.31 7.20 -12.49
CA LEU A 127 -6.60 8.62 -12.25
C LEU A 127 -5.71 9.54 -13.11
N GLU A 128 -4.45 9.13 -13.30
CA GLU A 128 -3.48 9.87 -14.09
C GLU A 128 -3.56 9.62 -15.60
N GLY A 129 -4.55 8.85 -16.06
CA GLY A 129 -4.79 8.60 -17.48
C GLY A 129 -3.75 7.69 -18.14
N ALA A 130 -3.27 6.67 -17.44
CA ALA A 130 -2.38 5.68 -18.03
C ALA A 130 -3.04 5.01 -19.25
N SER A 131 -2.32 4.99 -20.36
CA SER A 131 -2.73 4.31 -21.60
C SER A 131 -2.43 2.81 -21.56
N GLU A 132 -1.41 2.42 -20.80
CA GLU A 132 -1.00 1.04 -20.62
C GLU A 132 -0.51 0.84 -19.19
N LEU A 133 -0.90 -0.28 -18.59
CA LEU A 133 -0.57 -0.66 -17.23
C LEU A 133 -0.05 -2.09 -17.21
N GLY A 134 1.20 -2.26 -16.77
CA GLY A 134 1.82 -3.56 -16.65
C GLY A 134 2.16 -3.93 -15.20
N LEU A 135 2.01 -5.21 -14.83
CA LEU A 135 2.28 -5.68 -13.48
C LEU A 135 3.31 -6.82 -13.50
N TRP A 136 4.46 -6.59 -12.85
CA TRP A 136 5.52 -7.57 -12.66
C TRP A 136 5.84 -7.76 -11.18
N GLY A 137 6.14 -8.98 -10.75
CA GLY A 137 6.42 -9.27 -9.35
C GLY A 137 5.18 -9.20 -8.42
N ILE A 138 3.97 -9.14 -8.97
CA ILE A 138 2.69 -9.10 -8.24
C ILE A 138 1.99 -10.46 -8.36
N HIS A 139 2.30 -11.39 -7.46
CA HIS A 139 1.78 -12.76 -7.54
C HIS A 139 0.57 -13.05 -6.64
N LEU A 140 0.48 -12.43 -5.46
CA LEU A 140 -0.70 -12.51 -4.58
C LEU A 140 -1.31 -13.93 -4.44
N THR A 141 -0.47 -14.95 -4.24
CA THR A 141 -0.88 -16.36 -4.34
C THR A 141 -1.78 -16.82 -3.18
N HIS A 142 -2.69 -17.75 -3.50
CA HIS A 142 -3.81 -18.16 -2.63
C HIS A 142 -3.44 -18.80 -1.29
N ARG A 143 -2.22 -19.33 -1.13
CA ARG A 143 -1.79 -20.04 0.10
C ARG A 143 -1.22 -19.14 1.19
N THR A 144 -1.39 -17.83 1.08
CA THR A 144 -0.74 -16.86 1.95
C THR A 144 -1.71 -15.76 2.38
N VAL A 145 -1.30 -14.92 3.34
CA VAL A 145 -1.99 -13.66 3.68
C VAL A 145 -2.23 -12.76 2.45
N TYR A 146 -1.46 -12.94 1.38
CA TYR A 146 -1.60 -12.21 0.12
C TYR A 146 -2.86 -12.60 -0.68
N ALA A 147 -3.53 -13.72 -0.35
CA ALA A 147 -4.81 -14.07 -0.97
C ALA A 147 -5.89 -13.00 -0.75
N ARG A 148 -5.86 -12.32 0.42
CA ARG A 148 -6.77 -11.19 0.73
C ARG A 148 -6.48 -9.93 -0.10
N GLN A 149 -5.29 -9.84 -0.69
CA GLN A 149 -4.89 -8.71 -1.52
C GLN A 149 -5.43 -8.83 -2.94
N ARG A 150 -5.51 -10.06 -3.47
CA ARG A 150 -5.80 -10.35 -4.88
C ARG A 150 -7.13 -9.76 -5.39
N PRO A 151 -8.28 -9.88 -4.69
CA PRO A 151 -9.56 -9.42 -5.24
C PRO A 151 -9.56 -7.92 -5.60
N GLY A 152 -9.00 -7.06 -4.74
CA GLY A 152 -8.94 -5.61 -5.00
C GLY A 152 -8.10 -5.27 -6.22
N VAL A 153 -6.98 -5.98 -6.43
CA VAL A 153 -6.13 -5.82 -7.61
C VAL A 153 -6.86 -6.26 -8.88
N GLU A 154 -7.47 -7.43 -8.89
CA GLU A 154 -8.19 -7.94 -10.08
C GLU A 154 -9.40 -7.07 -10.45
N TYR A 155 -10.12 -6.55 -9.45
CA TYR A 155 -11.20 -5.59 -9.65
C TYR A 155 -10.71 -4.30 -10.33
N LEU A 156 -9.63 -3.70 -9.81
CA LEU A 156 -9.07 -2.48 -10.39
C LEU A 156 -8.49 -2.69 -11.79
N LEU A 157 -7.91 -3.86 -12.07
CA LEU A 157 -7.47 -4.20 -13.44
C LEU A 157 -8.64 -4.32 -14.41
N ALA A 158 -9.77 -4.90 -13.97
CA ALA A 158 -10.97 -4.95 -14.79
C ALA A 158 -11.53 -3.55 -15.07
N LEU A 159 -11.53 -2.65 -14.07
CA LEU A 159 -11.89 -1.24 -14.25
C LEU A 159 -10.94 -0.54 -15.22
N ALA A 160 -9.63 -0.69 -15.04
CA ALA A 160 -8.62 -0.12 -15.95
C ALA A 160 -8.91 -0.52 -17.41
N ARG A 161 -9.18 -1.81 -17.67
CA ARG A 161 -9.52 -2.27 -19.01
C ARG A 161 -10.82 -1.64 -19.54
N ARG A 162 -11.85 -1.48 -18.69
CA ARG A 162 -13.10 -0.78 -19.07
C ARG A 162 -12.87 0.71 -19.40
N HIS A 163 -11.87 1.33 -18.79
CA HIS A 163 -11.43 2.69 -19.10
C HIS A 163 -10.47 2.77 -20.30
N GLY A 164 -10.31 1.69 -21.08
CA GLY A 164 -9.47 1.67 -22.27
C GLY A 164 -7.98 1.52 -22.00
N VAL A 165 -7.57 1.26 -20.75
CA VAL A 165 -6.17 1.01 -20.41
C VAL A 165 -5.76 -0.38 -20.88
N ARG A 166 -4.70 -0.47 -21.71
CA ARG A 166 -4.13 -1.78 -22.09
C ARG A 166 -3.44 -2.41 -20.89
N ILE A 167 -3.72 -3.69 -20.61
CA ILE A 167 -3.13 -4.40 -19.47
C ILE A 167 -2.07 -5.39 -19.94
N THR A 168 -0.86 -5.27 -19.41
CA THR A 168 0.29 -6.12 -19.76
C THR A 168 0.70 -6.98 -18.55
N LEU A 169 0.53 -8.30 -18.66
CA LEU A 169 0.94 -9.25 -17.62
C LEU A 169 1.98 -10.24 -18.17
N PRO A 170 3.04 -10.59 -17.42
CA PRO A 170 3.93 -11.67 -17.81
C PRO A 170 3.15 -12.98 -17.87
N ARG A 171 3.49 -13.89 -18.80
CA ARG A 171 2.79 -15.18 -19.02
C ARG A 171 2.64 -16.02 -17.74
N SER A 172 3.57 -15.91 -16.81
CA SER A 172 3.58 -16.59 -15.52
C SER A 172 2.89 -15.81 -14.38
N SER A 173 2.21 -14.72 -14.70
CA SER A 173 1.39 -13.99 -13.73
C SER A 173 0.21 -14.86 -13.31
N PRO A 174 -0.03 -15.05 -12.00
CA PRO A 174 -1.18 -15.77 -11.51
C PRO A 174 -2.46 -14.92 -11.50
N LEU A 175 -2.36 -13.61 -11.74
CA LEU A 175 -3.51 -12.69 -11.75
C LEU A 175 -4.44 -12.98 -12.91
N ARG A 176 -5.75 -12.84 -12.67
CA ARG A 176 -6.79 -12.94 -13.68
C ARG A 176 -7.46 -11.59 -13.82
N ILE A 177 -7.80 -11.20 -15.05
CA ILE A 177 -8.54 -9.97 -15.31
C ILE A 177 -9.97 -10.40 -15.67
N PRO A 178 -10.95 -10.25 -14.75
CA PRO A 178 -12.35 -10.57 -15.02
C PRO A 178 -12.86 -9.87 -16.29
N ALA A 179 -13.76 -10.52 -17.04
CA ALA A 179 -14.47 -9.90 -18.16
C ALA A 179 -15.21 -8.62 -17.70
N GLU A 180 -15.99 -8.78 -16.64
CA GLU A 180 -16.72 -7.70 -15.96
C GLU A 180 -16.10 -7.38 -14.59
N PRO A 181 -15.94 -6.10 -14.22
CA PRO A 181 -15.50 -5.72 -12.88
C PRO A 181 -16.51 -6.21 -11.83
N LYS A 182 -16.08 -7.10 -10.94
CA LYS A 182 -16.86 -7.50 -9.76
C LYS A 182 -16.52 -6.58 -8.60
N PRO A 183 -17.45 -5.73 -8.12
CA PRO A 183 -17.14 -4.77 -7.06
C PRO A 183 -16.54 -5.45 -5.83
N VAL A 184 -15.36 -4.99 -5.42
CA VAL A 184 -14.72 -5.41 -4.18
C VAL A 184 -14.85 -4.28 -3.18
N ARG A 185 -15.39 -4.60 -1.99
CA ARG A 185 -15.46 -3.66 -0.87
C ARG A 185 -14.74 -4.24 0.33
N THR A 186 -13.92 -3.42 0.97
CA THR A 186 -13.25 -3.74 2.22
C THR A 186 -13.64 -2.74 3.30
N ARG A 187 -13.82 -3.24 4.53
CA ARG A 187 -14.03 -2.40 5.72
C ARG A 187 -12.75 -1.66 6.10
N VAL A 188 -11.59 -2.25 5.81
CA VAL A 188 -10.26 -1.71 6.12
C VAL A 188 -9.45 -1.43 4.86
N LEU A 189 -8.87 -0.24 4.80
CA LEU A 189 -7.92 0.18 3.77
C LEU A 189 -6.52 -0.29 4.16
N TYR A 190 -5.87 -1.03 3.26
CA TYR A 190 -4.54 -1.58 3.52
C TYR A 190 -3.54 -0.47 3.84
N GLY A 191 -2.76 -0.63 4.92
CA GLY A 191 -1.79 0.35 5.40
C GLY A 191 -2.39 1.50 6.22
N TYR A 192 -3.48 2.11 5.77
CA TYR A 192 -4.17 3.21 6.48
C TYR A 192 -4.82 2.74 7.77
N ASP A 193 -5.63 1.68 7.70
CA ASP A 193 -6.43 1.21 8.84
C ASP A 193 -5.67 0.19 9.73
N TRP A 194 -4.34 0.31 9.87
CA TRP A 194 -3.49 -0.71 10.51
C TRP A 194 -3.78 -0.97 12.00
N GLN A 195 -4.46 -0.04 12.67
CA GLN A 195 -4.90 -0.17 14.06
C GLN A 195 -6.29 -0.81 14.19
N HIS A 196 -7.04 -0.93 13.10
CA HIS A 196 -8.40 -1.48 13.11
C HIS A 196 -8.36 -2.99 13.41
N PRO A 197 -9.28 -3.57 14.21
CA PRO A 197 -9.31 -5.00 14.51
C PRO A 197 -9.39 -5.90 13.25
N GLY A 198 -10.00 -5.38 12.19
CA GLY A 198 -10.08 -6.02 10.87
C GLY A 198 -8.81 -5.98 10.02
N ALA A 199 -7.74 -5.28 10.45
CA ALA A 199 -6.47 -5.17 9.74
C ALA A 199 -5.75 -6.51 9.67
N TRP A 200 -6.12 -7.31 8.68
CA TRP A 200 -5.76 -8.71 8.61
C TRP A 200 -4.26 -8.97 8.41
N TRP A 201 -3.51 -7.99 7.93
CA TRP A 201 -2.04 -8.02 7.82
C TRP A 201 -1.35 -7.80 9.18
N ARG A 202 -2.12 -7.48 10.22
CA ARG A 202 -1.66 -7.17 11.59
C ARG A 202 -2.24 -8.10 12.65
N LYS A 203 -2.90 -9.21 12.26
CA LYS A 203 -3.43 -10.21 13.22
C LYS A 203 -2.30 -10.71 14.13
N GLY A 204 -2.33 -10.28 15.40
CA GLY A 204 -1.29 -10.54 16.41
C GLY A 204 -0.81 -9.30 17.17
N VAL A 205 -0.97 -8.10 16.59
CA VAL A 205 -0.63 -6.81 17.23
C VAL A 205 -1.89 -6.13 17.79
N THR A 206 -3.00 -6.13 17.04
CA THR A 206 -4.29 -5.56 17.47
C THR A 206 -4.96 -6.33 18.60
N ALA A 207 -4.59 -7.60 18.81
CA ALA A 207 -5.06 -8.42 19.94
C ALA A 207 -4.39 -8.06 21.28
N ARG A 208 -3.41 -7.15 21.30
CA ARG A 208 -2.61 -6.80 22.49
C ARG A 208 -2.91 -5.40 23.04
N ARG A 209 -4.11 -4.84 22.86
CA ARG A 209 -4.48 -3.64 23.64
C ARG A 209 -4.55 -4.03 25.13
N PRO A 210 -3.90 -3.29 26.03
CA PRO A 210 -4.01 -3.57 27.45
C PRO A 210 -5.46 -3.34 27.87
N VAL A 211 -6.02 -4.30 28.60
CA VAL A 211 -7.21 -4.07 29.43
C VAL A 211 -6.92 -2.79 30.21
N SER A 212 -7.73 -1.76 30.02
CA SER A 212 -7.67 -0.58 30.87
C SER A 212 -7.81 -1.09 32.30
N ARG A 213 -6.73 -1.00 33.09
CA ARG A 213 -6.82 -1.17 34.53
C ARG A 213 -7.62 0.03 35.02
N THR A 214 -8.93 -0.12 35.05
CA THR A 214 -9.80 0.72 35.87
C THR A 214 -9.32 0.50 37.29
N THR A 215 -8.48 1.40 37.79
CA THR A 215 -8.15 1.48 39.19
C THR A 215 -9.44 1.82 39.93
N ARG A 216 -10.16 0.79 40.37
CA ARG A 216 -11.19 0.92 41.41
C ARG A 216 -10.48 1.44 42.66
N ARG A 217 -10.49 2.76 42.86
CA ARG A 217 -10.22 3.37 44.16
C ARG A 217 -11.28 2.82 45.12
N ARG A 218 -10.85 2.00 46.08
CA ARG A 218 -11.66 1.66 47.25
C ARG A 218 -11.91 2.95 48.05
N PRO A 219 -13.16 3.29 48.41
CA PRO A 219 -13.39 4.37 49.35
C PRO A 219 -13.01 3.86 50.74
N THR A 220 -11.93 4.40 51.31
CA THR A 220 -11.60 4.21 52.72
C THR A 220 -12.58 5.04 53.56
N GLY A 221 -13.70 4.43 53.95
CA GLY A 221 -14.58 4.98 54.96
C GLY A 221 -13.93 4.85 56.34
N ARG A 222 -13.37 5.94 56.86
CA ARG A 222 -13.13 6.11 58.31
C ARG A 222 -14.27 6.96 58.86
N ARG A 223 -15.30 6.31 59.41
CA ARG A 223 -16.24 6.95 60.34
C ARG A 223 -15.47 7.24 61.63
N ARG A 224 -15.21 8.51 61.94
CA ARG A 224 -14.88 8.91 63.32
C ARG A 224 -16.19 8.84 64.12
N ARG A 225 -16.21 7.96 65.13
CA ARG A 225 -17.17 8.06 66.25
C ARG A 225 -16.80 9.31 67.04
N ALA A 226 -17.75 10.24 67.17
CA ALA A 226 -17.80 11.15 68.31
C ALA A 226 -18.82 10.55 69.28
N LEU A 227 -18.36 10.22 70.48
CA LEU A 227 -19.20 10.00 71.66
C LEU A 227 -18.72 10.99 72.70
N ALA A 228 -19.70 11.65 73.32
CA ALA A 228 -19.58 12.74 74.26
C ALA A 228 -18.93 12.32 75.59
N GLY A 229 -18.42 13.34 76.29
CA GLY A 229 -17.84 13.29 77.64
C GLY A 229 -17.17 14.61 77.92
#